data_AF-A0AAC9LMI0-F1
#
_entry.id   AF-A0AAC9LMI0-F1
#
_cell.length_a   1.000
_cell.length_b   1.000
_cell.length_c   1.000
_cell.angle_alpha   90.00
_cell.angle_beta   90.00
_cell.angle_gamma   90.00
#
_symmetry.space_group_name_H-M   'P 1'
#
loop_
_entity.id
_entity.type
_entity.pdbx_description
1 polymer ?
#
loop_
_entity_poly.entity_id
_entity_poly.type
_entity_poly.pdbx_seq_one_letter_code
_entity_poly.pdbx_strand_id
1 'polypeptide(L)'
;MSNNIDNEYFCDGITEEIINALTSIQGLKVIARTSSFAFKNKNIDVRHIGNQLGVATVLEGSIRVFKKRIRITAQLINTTDGSHFWSNNFDRELSNIFELQDEISLLIADKIRENFGHFEVKEQLVEHPNISTQAYQEFLKAKKLTAQFNKQAILKGISILKNIIEAFPNFALAYINIHYAYNSMAAGGLMPVKDAFRKGENYLKKAHQLNVNLPEVYHSYGWNALNKKWDFKTASKHLQKALELKPGYSDAHQKLFITLILEGNLTDANYHIKKAYSLDPLNDLNNYFMAYNAYVNKDFSGINTYFNRCFEINNQFMVGYGIYALALSLQNKPLEIINVANTIPEIEGAKVERLIMTTIAYCLQQENDKIQANIDALLLLMESESRERVSFFLIYIYTLIGSYTKALDIIETGILHKEPLMTLLKVDPLLLPLHKLDRFNEYLQIIFERSNAHIPKKEAIVKQLFSKAQEKQYKALLIKVMEEEQLFLNSDLSLRILAQKIDINANQMSWLLNSSFKKNFNDFVNQYRINHFKTIALNPKFNHITILGLAYDSGFNSKSVFNTYFKKNEGITPSQWVKINKASLL
;
A
#
# COMPACT_ATOMS: atom_id res chain seq x y z
N MET A 1 -18.94 -18.43 21.09
CA MET A 1 -18.22 -17.82 22.22
C MET A 1 -17.98 -16.36 21.86
N SER A 2 -18.24 -15.44 22.79
CA SER A 2 -18.56 -14.02 22.54
C SER A 2 -17.58 -13.28 21.61
N ASN A 3 -18.00 -13.07 20.36
CA ASN A 3 -17.47 -12.06 19.45
C ASN A 3 -17.80 -10.68 20.04
N ASN A 4 -17.00 -10.20 20.99
CA ASN A 4 -17.10 -8.83 21.41
C ASN A 4 -16.53 -7.97 20.28
N ILE A 5 -17.38 -7.19 19.62
CA ILE A 5 -17.04 -6.33 18.47
C ILE A 5 -15.82 -5.44 18.80
N ASP A 6 -15.69 -5.03 20.07
CA ASP A 6 -14.55 -4.26 20.58
C ASP A 6 -13.21 -5.00 20.46
N ASN A 7 -13.20 -6.32 20.67
CA ASN A 7 -11.99 -7.14 20.49
C ASN A 7 -11.59 -7.21 19.02
N GLU A 8 -12.55 -7.24 18.10
CA GLU A 8 -12.27 -7.28 16.66
C GLU A 8 -11.65 -5.96 16.19
N TYR A 9 -12.21 -4.82 16.60
CA TYR A 9 -11.63 -3.50 16.33
C TYR A 9 -10.21 -3.36 16.88
N PHE A 10 -9.96 -3.93 18.06
CA PHE A 10 -8.63 -3.95 18.64
C PHE A 10 -7.64 -4.80 17.82
N CYS A 11 -8.04 -6.00 17.39
CA CYS A 11 -7.20 -6.85 16.54
C CYS A 11 -6.85 -6.17 15.21
N ASP A 12 -7.84 -5.51 14.60
CA ASP A 12 -7.68 -4.76 13.36
C ASP A 12 -6.68 -3.61 13.52
N GLY A 13 -6.71 -2.94 14.68
CA GLY A 13 -5.78 -1.87 15.02
C GLY A 13 -4.34 -2.34 15.14
N ILE A 14 -4.09 -3.43 15.86
CA ILE A 14 -2.73 -3.99 15.98
C ILE A 14 -2.20 -4.44 14.62
N THR A 15 -3.04 -5.06 13.80
CA THR A 15 -2.65 -5.49 12.45
C THR A 15 -2.30 -4.29 11.57
N GLU A 16 -3.11 -3.23 11.61
CA GLU A 16 -2.84 -1.98 10.89
C GLU A 16 -1.51 -1.34 11.32
N GLU A 17 -1.19 -1.41 12.60
CA GLU A 17 0.04 -0.81 13.11
C GLU A 17 1.30 -1.63 12.79
N ILE A 18 1.20 -2.95 12.77
CA ILE A 18 2.28 -3.80 12.26
C ILE A 18 2.50 -3.51 10.76
N ILE A 19 1.43 -3.36 9.98
CA ILE A 19 1.52 -2.95 8.57
C ILE A 19 2.23 -1.60 8.48
N ASN A 20 1.82 -0.59 9.26
CA ASN A 20 2.42 0.74 9.25
C ASN A 20 3.90 0.73 9.60
N ALA A 21 4.29 -0.01 10.66
CA ALA A 21 5.67 -0.17 11.09
C ALA A 21 6.54 -0.79 9.98
N LEU A 22 6.12 -1.92 9.42
CA LEU A 22 6.88 -2.61 8.39
C LEU A 22 6.96 -1.81 7.08
N THR A 23 5.93 -1.02 6.76
CA THR A 23 5.87 -0.19 5.53
C THR A 23 6.92 0.94 5.52
N SER A 24 7.46 1.30 6.69
CA SER A 24 8.55 2.28 6.83
C SER A 24 9.93 1.74 6.45
N ILE A 25 10.08 0.41 6.35
CA ILE A 25 11.36 -0.26 6.11
C ILE A 25 11.71 -0.18 4.62
N GLN A 26 12.84 0.47 4.31
CA GLN A 26 13.31 0.56 2.93
C GLN A 26 13.70 -0.83 2.40
N GLY A 27 13.21 -1.17 1.21
CA GLY A 27 13.46 -2.47 0.57
C GLY A 27 12.45 -3.56 0.94
N LEU A 28 11.58 -3.34 1.93
CA LEU A 28 10.51 -4.27 2.28
C LEU A 28 9.19 -3.86 1.63
N LYS A 29 8.63 -4.72 0.77
CA LYS A 29 7.28 -4.55 0.22
C LYS A 29 6.26 -5.13 1.20
N VAL A 30 5.36 -4.29 1.71
CA VAL A 30 4.26 -4.69 2.60
C VAL A 30 2.93 -4.42 1.92
N ILE A 31 2.02 -5.39 1.95
CA ILE A 31 0.68 -5.21 1.39
C ILE A 31 -0.18 -4.42 2.38
N ALA A 32 -0.85 -3.39 1.89
CA ALA A 32 -1.68 -2.53 2.71
C ALA A 32 -2.90 -3.26 3.31
N ARG A 33 -3.52 -2.58 4.27
CA ARG A 33 -4.66 -3.10 5.03
C ARG A 33 -5.81 -3.56 4.15
N THR A 34 -6.21 -2.75 3.16
CA THR A 34 -7.39 -3.03 2.31
C THR A 34 -7.27 -4.41 1.67
N SER A 35 -6.15 -4.65 0.99
CA SER A 35 -5.88 -5.93 0.33
C SER A 35 -5.67 -7.08 1.29
N SER A 36 -4.93 -6.87 2.38
CA SER A 36 -4.71 -7.94 3.37
C SER A 36 -6.03 -8.37 4.02
N PHE A 37 -6.92 -7.42 4.33
CA PHE A 37 -8.18 -7.68 5.02
C PHE A 37 -9.25 -8.28 4.11
N ALA A 38 -9.07 -8.25 2.79
CA ALA A 38 -9.94 -8.95 1.85
C ALA A 38 -9.97 -10.47 2.09
N PHE A 39 -8.96 -11.03 2.76
CA PHE A 39 -8.85 -12.44 3.13
C PHE A 39 -9.23 -12.73 4.59
N LYS A 40 -9.52 -11.69 5.38
CA LYS A 40 -9.89 -11.86 6.79
C LYS A 40 -11.11 -12.78 6.91
N ASN A 41 -11.05 -13.73 7.86
CA ASN A 41 -12.11 -14.71 8.13
C ASN A 41 -12.45 -15.62 6.93
N LYS A 42 -11.58 -15.73 5.92
CA LYS A 42 -11.73 -16.66 4.80
C LYS A 42 -10.71 -17.79 4.94
N ASN A 43 -11.17 -19.03 4.72
CA ASN A 43 -10.31 -20.20 4.69
C ASN A 43 -9.73 -20.39 3.28
N ILE A 44 -8.70 -19.61 2.95
CA ILE A 44 -8.04 -19.61 1.63
C ILE A 44 -6.59 -20.07 1.79
N ASP A 45 -6.13 -20.91 0.88
CA ASP A 45 -4.75 -21.38 0.85
C ASP A 45 -3.76 -20.21 0.70
N VAL A 46 -2.76 -20.14 1.58
CA VAL A 46 -1.73 -19.09 1.58
C VAL A 46 -0.98 -18.94 0.26
N ARG A 47 -0.87 -20.01 -0.53
CA ARG A 47 -0.26 -20.00 -1.86
C ARG A 47 -1.13 -19.21 -2.84
N HIS A 48 -2.45 -19.35 -2.73
CA HIS A 48 -3.38 -18.55 -3.52
C HIS A 48 -3.35 -17.08 -3.11
N ILE A 49 -3.33 -16.80 -1.79
CA ILE A 49 -3.17 -15.43 -1.27
C ILE A 49 -1.87 -14.79 -1.80
N GLY A 50 -0.76 -15.54 -1.73
CA GLY A 50 0.54 -15.10 -2.23
C GLY A 50 0.54 -14.78 -3.71
N ASN A 51 -0.09 -15.61 -4.54
CA ASN A 51 -0.23 -15.38 -5.97
C ASN A 51 -1.10 -14.16 -6.29
N GLN A 52 -2.22 -13.99 -5.58
CA GLN A 52 -3.15 -12.88 -5.81
C GLN A 52 -2.56 -11.54 -5.39
N LEU A 53 -1.80 -11.51 -4.30
CA LEU A 53 -1.18 -10.28 -3.77
C LEU A 53 0.25 -10.03 -4.29
N GLY A 54 0.86 -11.02 -4.95
CA GLY A 54 2.25 -10.96 -5.39
C GLY A 54 3.23 -10.81 -4.22
N VAL A 55 3.10 -11.68 -3.21
CA VAL A 55 3.96 -11.69 -2.01
C VAL A 55 4.61 -13.06 -1.79
N ALA A 56 5.84 -13.05 -1.27
CA ALA A 56 6.60 -14.25 -0.93
C ALA A 56 6.28 -14.79 0.48
N THR A 57 5.62 -13.98 1.32
CA THR A 57 5.35 -14.32 2.72
C THR A 57 4.01 -13.75 3.16
N VAL A 58 3.27 -14.56 3.91
CA VAL A 58 2.08 -14.14 4.64
C VAL A 58 2.43 -14.12 6.13
N LEU A 59 2.15 -12.99 6.77
CA LEU A 59 2.09 -12.89 8.23
C LEU A 59 0.65 -13.16 8.66
N GLU A 60 0.45 -14.27 9.36
CA GLU A 60 -0.84 -14.64 9.95
C GLU A 60 -0.73 -14.60 11.47
N GLY A 61 -1.80 -14.22 12.15
CA GLY A 61 -1.80 -14.21 13.60
C GLY A 61 -3.18 -14.22 14.22
N SER A 62 -3.21 -14.45 15.53
CA SER A 62 -4.42 -14.35 16.33
C SER A 62 -4.14 -13.58 17.62
N ILE A 63 -5.12 -12.80 18.05
CA ILE A 63 -5.04 -12.01 19.27
C ILE A 63 -6.18 -12.45 20.18
N ARG A 64 -5.84 -12.79 21.42
CA ARG A 64 -6.81 -13.18 22.45
C ARG A 64 -6.66 -12.24 23.64
N VAL A 65 -7.74 -11.57 23.99
CA VAL A 65 -7.79 -10.66 25.14
C VAL A 65 -8.58 -11.35 26.26
N PHE A 66 -7.97 -11.45 27.45
CA PHE A 66 -8.64 -11.97 28.64
C PHE A 66 -8.30 -11.11 29.86
N LYS A 67 -9.32 -10.44 30.43
CA LYS A 67 -9.18 -9.46 31.50
C LYS A 67 -8.18 -8.36 31.10
N LYS A 68 -7.02 -8.28 31.76
CA LYS A 68 -5.95 -7.32 31.48
C LYS A 68 -4.76 -7.93 30.72
N ARG A 69 -4.88 -9.18 30.24
CA ARG A 69 -3.81 -9.88 29.52
C ARG A 69 -4.16 -10.10 28.06
N ILE A 70 -3.15 -10.00 27.21
CA ILE A 70 -3.23 -10.27 25.77
C ILE A 70 -2.26 -11.39 25.45
N ARG A 71 -2.75 -12.37 24.67
CA ARG A 71 -1.93 -13.35 23.99
C ARG A 71 -1.97 -13.07 22.49
N ILE A 72 -0.81 -12.83 21.89
CA ILE A 72 -0.65 -12.67 20.44
C ILE A 72 0.11 -13.88 19.91
N THR A 73 -0.43 -14.55 18.91
CA THR A 73 0.29 -15.55 18.11
C THR A 73 0.56 -14.95 16.75
N ALA A 74 1.80 -15.01 16.28
CA ALA A 74 2.19 -14.54 14.95
C ALA A 74 3.02 -15.61 14.24
N GLN A 75 2.80 -15.78 12.94
CA GLN A 75 3.43 -16.80 12.11
C GLN A 75 3.80 -16.23 10.74
N LEU A 76 4.97 -16.61 10.24
CA LEU A 76 5.41 -16.27 8.89
C LEU A 76 5.40 -17.53 8.02
N ILE A 77 4.66 -17.45 6.92
CA ILE A 77 4.35 -18.57 6.04
C ILE A 77 4.88 -18.26 4.65
N ASN A 78 5.64 -19.19 4.07
CA ASN A 78 6.12 -19.08 2.69
C ASN A 78 4.98 -19.38 1.72
N THR A 79 4.71 -18.46 0.80
CA THR A 79 3.62 -18.59 -0.17
C THR A 79 3.93 -19.52 -1.34
N THR A 80 5.18 -19.99 -1.46
CA THR A 80 5.59 -20.92 -2.52
C THR A 80 5.13 -22.34 -2.22
N ASP A 81 5.30 -22.79 -0.98
CA ASP A 81 5.06 -24.18 -0.55
C ASP A 81 4.10 -24.30 0.64
N GLY A 82 3.66 -23.19 1.22
CA GLY A 82 2.78 -23.16 2.39
C GLY A 82 3.49 -23.49 3.71
N SER A 83 4.82 -23.57 3.73
CA SER A 83 5.56 -23.91 4.93
C SER A 83 5.66 -22.75 5.91
N HIS A 84 5.41 -23.04 7.20
CA HIS A 84 5.68 -22.10 8.29
C HIS A 84 7.18 -22.13 8.59
N PHE A 85 7.86 -20.99 8.46
CA PHE A 85 9.28 -20.87 8.78
C PHE A 85 9.54 -20.14 10.11
N TRP A 86 8.54 -19.45 10.65
CA TRP A 86 8.61 -18.84 11.97
C TRP A 86 7.22 -18.78 12.62
N SER A 87 7.17 -18.96 13.94
CA SER A 87 5.98 -18.78 14.77
C SER A 87 6.42 -18.34 16.16
N ASN A 88 5.72 -17.39 16.77
CA ASN A 88 5.96 -17.00 18.15
C ASN A 88 4.67 -16.61 18.89
N ASN A 89 4.70 -16.74 20.21
CA ASN A 89 3.63 -16.32 21.10
C ASN A 89 4.13 -15.21 22.04
N PHE A 90 3.33 -14.16 22.20
CA PHE A 90 3.60 -13.04 23.08
C PHE A 90 2.49 -12.94 24.12
N ASP A 91 2.85 -13.09 25.38
CA ASP A 91 1.97 -12.92 26.53
C ASP A 91 2.35 -11.63 27.26
N ARG A 92 1.43 -10.67 27.34
CA ARG A 92 1.66 -9.34 27.93
C ARG A 92 0.42 -8.78 28.64
N GLU A 93 0.61 -7.73 29.43
CA GLU A 93 -0.47 -6.91 29.96
C GLU A 93 -0.91 -5.82 28.95
N LEU A 94 -2.20 -5.47 28.98
CA LEU A 94 -2.84 -4.56 28.01
C LEU A 94 -2.33 -3.10 28.07
N SER A 95 -1.63 -2.71 29.14
CA SER A 95 -1.07 -1.37 29.32
C SER A 95 0.09 -1.05 28.39
N ASN A 96 0.82 -2.05 27.89
CA ASN A 96 2.08 -1.85 27.17
C ASN A 96 1.94 -2.14 25.66
N ILE A 97 0.80 -1.76 25.08
CA ILE A 97 0.44 -2.22 23.74
C ILE A 97 1.33 -1.64 22.63
N PHE A 98 1.75 -0.38 22.76
CA PHE A 98 2.62 0.27 21.76
C PHE A 98 4.04 -0.29 21.79
N GLU A 99 4.59 -0.53 22.99
CA GLU A 99 5.88 -1.22 23.16
C GLU A 99 5.83 -2.63 22.57
N LEU A 100 4.76 -3.38 22.88
CA LEU A 100 4.55 -4.72 22.35
C LEU A 100 4.43 -4.74 20.82
N GLN A 101 3.73 -3.76 20.25
CA GLN A 101 3.56 -3.66 18.80
C GLN A 101 4.90 -3.38 18.09
N ASP A 102 5.74 -2.49 18.61
CA ASP A 102 7.06 -2.22 18.03
C ASP A 102 8.00 -3.43 18.23
N GLU A 103 7.98 -4.08 19.42
CA GLU A 103 8.71 -5.33 19.68
C GLU A 103 8.36 -6.41 18.63
N ILE A 104 7.05 -6.64 18.42
CA ILE A 104 6.55 -7.61 17.44
C ILE A 104 6.96 -7.22 16.02
N SER A 105 6.81 -5.95 15.65
CA SER A 105 7.12 -5.46 14.30
C SER A 105 8.62 -5.59 13.99
N LEU A 106 9.49 -5.24 14.94
CA LEU A 106 10.94 -5.41 14.83
C LEU A 106 11.32 -6.88 14.70
N LEU A 107 10.72 -7.75 15.52
CA LEU A 107 11.00 -9.18 15.46
C LEU A 107 10.56 -9.77 14.12
N ILE A 108 9.39 -9.39 13.62
CA ILE A 108 8.91 -9.82 12.30
C ILE A 108 9.88 -9.35 11.20
N ALA A 109 10.29 -8.08 11.21
CA ALA A 109 11.26 -7.54 10.25
C ALA A 109 12.58 -8.32 10.28
N ASP A 110 13.08 -8.63 11.48
CA ASP A 110 14.29 -9.44 11.65
C ASP A 110 14.12 -10.86 11.09
N LYS A 111 12.98 -11.50 11.33
CA LYS A 111 12.73 -12.86 10.82
C LYS A 111 12.58 -12.91 9.31
N ILE A 112 12.00 -11.88 8.71
CA ILE A 112 11.97 -11.72 7.26
C ILE A 112 13.40 -11.54 6.72
N ARG A 113 14.21 -10.67 7.34
CA ARG A 113 15.61 -10.44 6.95
C ARG A 113 16.48 -11.69 7.08
N GLU A 114 16.30 -12.45 8.15
CA GLU A 114 16.98 -13.71 8.40
C GLU A 114 16.72 -14.73 7.29
N ASN A 115 15.52 -14.71 6.70
CA ASN A 115 15.09 -15.68 5.70
C ASN A 115 15.31 -15.23 4.25
N PHE A 116 15.19 -13.94 3.93
CA PHE A 116 15.20 -13.45 2.54
C PHE A 116 16.43 -12.64 2.16
N GLY A 117 17.25 -12.23 3.13
CA GLY A 117 18.45 -11.45 2.87
C GLY A 117 18.34 -10.01 3.36
N HIS A 118 19.39 -9.25 3.08
CA HIS A 118 19.64 -7.99 3.76
C HIS A 118 18.70 -6.84 3.37
N PHE A 119 18.18 -6.17 4.38
CA PHE A 119 17.65 -4.81 4.34
C PHE A 119 17.91 -4.13 5.69
N GLU A 120 17.96 -2.80 5.68
CA GLU A 120 18.19 -2.01 6.88
C GLU A 120 16.93 -1.94 7.73
N VAL A 121 17.05 -2.30 9.01
CA VAL A 121 15.98 -2.21 10.02
C VAL A 121 16.48 -1.24 11.09
N LYS A 122 15.67 -0.24 11.40
CA LYS A 122 15.94 0.70 12.50
C LYS A 122 15.73 0.02 13.84
N GLU A 123 16.31 0.56 14.91
CA GLU A 123 16.10 0.04 16.27
C GLU A 123 14.67 0.24 16.77
N GLN A 124 13.98 1.24 16.24
CA GLN A 124 12.57 1.55 16.47
C GLN A 124 11.90 1.83 15.12
N LEU A 125 10.75 1.23 14.86
CA LEU A 125 10.06 1.38 13.57
C LEU A 125 9.01 2.49 13.62
N VAL A 126 8.36 2.68 14.76
CA VAL A 126 7.32 3.71 14.95
C VAL A 126 7.51 4.41 16.29
N GLU A 127 7.33 5.73 16.30
CA GLU A 127 7.23 6.47 17.56
C GLU A 127 5.96 6.03 18.32
N HIS A 128 6.11 5.75 19.61
CA HIS A 128 4.97 5.41 20.44
C HIS A 128 4.14 6.67 20.71
N PRO A 129 2.87 6.74 20.28
CA PRO A 129 2.04 7.87 20.61
C PRO A 129 1.77 7.89 22.12
N ASN A 130 2.00 9.04 22.76
CA ASN A 130 1.66 9.23 24.18
C ASN A 130 0.15 9.45 24.35
N ILE A 131 -0.61 8.36 24.18
CA ILE A 131 -2.08 8.33 24.27
C ILE A 131 -2.52 7.04 24.96
N SER A 132 -3.74 7.01 25.49
CA SER A 132 -4.29 5.77 26.05
C SER A 132 -4.70 4.79 24.95
N THR A 133 -4.64 3.48 25.24
CA THR A 133 -5.12 2.42 24.33
C THR A 133 -6.56 2.67 23.88
N GLN A 134 -7.42 3.14 24.79
CA GLN A 134 -8.82 3.46 24.49
C GLN A 134 -8.94 4.64 23.51
N ALA A 135 -8.18 5.71 23.72
CA ALA A 135 -8.18 6.86 22.81
C ALA A 135 -7.67 6.47 21.42
N TYR A 136 -6.70 5.55 21.37
CA TYR A 136 -6.18 5.02 20.13
C TYR A 136 -7.20 4.14 19.37
N GLN A 137 -7.98 3.31 20.07
CA GLN A 137 -9.09 2.57 19.47
C GLN A 137 -10.12 3.52 18.84
N GLU A 138 -10.50 4.59 19.55
CA GLU A 138 -11.40 5.61 19.00
C GLU A 138 -10.77 6.37 17.83
N PHE A 139 -9.45 6.61 17.83
CA PHE A 139 -8.73 7.16 16.68
C PHE A 139 -8.86 6.26 15.43
N LEU A 140 -8.66 4.96 15.57
CA LEU A 140 -8.77 4.02 14.44
C LEU A 140 -10.20 3.95 13.89
N LYS A 141 -11.20 3.97 14.77
CA LYS A 141 -12.62 4.06 14.40
C LYS A 141 -12.92 5.36 13.65
N ALA A 142 -12.38 6.49 14.13
CA ALA A 142 -12.49 7.76 13.44
C ALA A 142 -11.83 7.74 12.05
N LYS A 143 -10.62 7.20 11.93
CA LYS A 143 -9.91 7.04 10.65
C LYS A 143 -10.76 6.27 9.63
N LYS A 144 -11.38 5.16 10.07
CA LYS A 144 -12.31 4.37 9.23
C LYS A 144 -13.52 5.19 8.79
N LEU A 145 -14.13 5.97 9.70
CA LEU A 145 -15.26 6.84 9.39
C LEU A 145 -14.88 7.97 8.41
N THR A 146 -13.72 8.59 8.58
CA THR A 146 -13.25 9.67 7.69
C THR A 146 -12.83 9.18 6.31
N ALA A 147 -12.53 7.89 6.16
CA ALA A 147 -12.24 7.26 4.88
C ALA A 147 -13.51 6.87 4.10
N GLN A 148 -14.70 6.93 4.71
CA GLN A 148 -15.96 6.71 4.01
C GLN A 148 -16.29 7.95 3.18
N PHE A 149 -16.56 7.80 1.89
CA PHE A 149 -17.03 8.88 1.01
C PHE A 149 -18.51 9.24 1.31
N ASN A 150 -18.83 9.49 2.58
CA ASN A 150 -20.15 9.86 3.08
C ASN A 150 -20.01 11.01 4.08
N LYS A 151 -20.70 12.12 3.82
CA LYS A 151 -20.58 13.35 4.62
C LYS A 151 -20.88 13.15 6.11
N GLN A 152 -21.93 12.40 6.44
CA GLN A 152 -22.33 12.17 7.83
C GLN A 152 -21.28 11.32 8.58
N ALA A 153 -20.78 10.27 7.93
CA ALA A 153 -19.72 9.44 8.48
C ALA A 153 -18.43 10.24 8.71
N ILE A 154 -18.02 11.06 7.74
CA ILE A 154 -16.84 11.91 7.86
C ILE A 154 -16.99 12.89 9.03
N LEU A 155 -18.13 13.57 9.15
CA LEU A 155 -18.38 14.51 10.25
C LEU A 155 -18.37 13.81 11.62
N LYS A 156 -18.90 12.59 11.71
CA LYS A 156 -18.82 11.76 12.93
C LYS A 156 -17.37 11.42 13.27
N GLY A 157 -16.57 11.03 12.27
CA GLY A 157 -15.13 10.79 12.44
C GLY A 157 -14.39 12.04 12.94
N ILE A 158 -14.65 13.21 12.34
CA ILE A 158 -14.08 14.49 12.79
C ILE A 158 -14.46 14.78 14.24
N SER A 159 -15.71 14.53 14.65
CA SER A 159 -16.14 14.73 16.03
C SER A 159 -15.34 13.89 17.01
N ILE A 160 -15.10 12.62 16.69
CA ILE A 160 -14.29 11.72 17.53
C ILE A 160 -12.84 12.22 17.60
N LEU A 161 -12.24 12.62 16.46
CA LEU A 161 -10.88 13.16 16.42
C LEU A 161 -10.73 14.46 17.24
N LYS A 162 -11.76 15.31 17.25
CA LYS A 162 -11.78 16.53 18.07
C LYS A 162 -11.73 16.22 19.56
N ASN A 163 -12.53 15.27 20.03
CA ASN A 163 -12.48 14.83 21.43
C ASN A 163 -11.10 14.26 21.80
N ILE A 164 -10.44 13.56 20.86
CA ILE A 164 -9.09 13.03 21.08
C ILE A 164 -8.06 14.14 21.22
N ILE A 165 -8.07 15.18 20.38
CA ILE A 165 -7.08 16.26 20.48
C ILE A 165 -7.31 17.18 21.69
N GLU A 166 -8.52 17.21 22.25
CA GLU A 166 -8.78 17.89 23.53
C GLU A 166 -8.09 17.17 24.69
N ALA A 167 -8.17 15.83 24.72
CA ALA A 167 -7.51 15.02 25.74
C ALA A 167 -6.00 14.83 25.50
N PHE A 168 -5.58 14.77 24.23
CA PHE A 168 -4.21 14.47 23.79
C PHE A 168 -3.73 15.51 22.77
N PRO A 169 -3.43 16.76 23.21
CA PRO A 169 -3.12 17.88 22.30
C PRO A 169 -1.82 17.73 21.51
N ASN A 170 -0.98 16.74 21.86
CA ASN A 170 0.27 16.44 21.15
C ASN A 170 0.13 15.29 20.13
N PHE A 171 -1.06 14.72 19.94
CA PHE A 171 -1.27 13.60 19.02
C PHE A 171 -1.43 14.07 17.58
N ALA A 172 -0.31 14.26 16.87
CA ALA A 172 -0.24 14.82 15.51
C ALA A 172 -1.15 14.10 14.49
N LEU A 173 -1.29 12.77 14.60
CA LEU A 173 -2.10 11.96 13.69
C LEU A 173 -3.59 12.34 13.71
N ALA A 174 -4.15 12.73 14.87
CA ALA A 174 -5.55 13.15 14.93
C ALA A 174 -5.76 14.48 14.19
N TYR A 175 -4.84 15.44 14.35
CA TYR A 175 -4.88 16.71 13.61
C TYR A 175 -4.82 16.48 12.09
N ILE A 176 -3.87 15.68 11.60
CA ILE A 176 -3.72 15.48 10.15
C ILE A 176 -4.91 14.72 9.54
N ASN A 177 -5.54 13.80 10.28
CA ASN A 177 -6.74 13.10 9.82
C ASN A 177 -7.96 14.03 9.77
N ILE A 178 -8.10 15.02 10.68
CA ILE A 178 -9.13 16.06 10.55
C ILE A 178 -8.89 16.90 9.30
N HIS A 179 -7.65 17.31 9.04
CA HIS A 179 -7.31 18.04 7.81
C HIS A 179 -7.67 17.23 6.57
N TYR A 180 -7.24 15.97 6.51
CA TYR A 180 -7.52 15.04 5.43
C TYR A 180 -9.03 14.90 5.20
N ALA A 181 -9.81 14.71 6.26
CA ALA A 181 -11.26 14.57 6.19
C ALA A 181 -11.95 15.78 5.52
N TYR A 182 -11.55 17.01 5.89
CA TYR A 182 -12.05 18.21 5.21
C TYR A 182 -11.60 18.30 3.75
N ASN A 183 -10.34 17.96 3.45
CA ASN A 183 -9.83 17.96 2.09
C ASN A 183 -10.56 16.94 1.21
N SER A 184 -10.81 15.73 1.71
CA SER A 184 -11.60 14.70 1.05
C SER A 184 -13.04 15.14 0.80
N MET A 185 -13.68 15.88 1.73
CA MET A 185 -15.01 16.45 1.47
C MET A 185 -14.99 17.53 0.38
N ALA A 186 -13.95 18.35 0.29
CA ALA A 186 -13.80 19.30 -0.84
C ALA A 186 -13.60 18.54 -2.16
N ALA A 187 -12.66 17.60 -2.20
CA ALA A 187 -12.33 16.85 -3.41
C ALA A 187 -13.49 15.97 -3.89
N GLY A 188 -14.35 15.50 -2.99
CA GLY A 188 -15.53 14.70 -3.30
C GLY A 188 -16.82 15.51 -3.49
N GLY A 189 -16.77 16.85 -3.47
CA GLY A 189 -17.97 17.70 -3.62
C GLY A 189 -18.95 17.70 -2.45
N LEU A 190 -18.59 17.09 -1.31
CA LEU A 190 -19.46 16.96 -0.12
C LEU A 190 -19.51 18.25 0.73
N MET A 191 -18.58 19.18 0.49
CA MET A 191 -18.50 20.48 1.15
C MET A 191 -17.91 21.53 0.17
N PRO A 192 -18.41 22.78 0.18
CA PRO A 192 -17.81 23.85 -0.61
C PRO A 192 -16.31 23.97 -0.35
N VAL A 193 -15.53 24.01 -1.45
CA VAL A 193 -14.07 23.95 -1.44
C VAL A 193 -13.46 25.01 -0.51
N LYS A 194 -13.95 26.25 -0.56
CA LYS A 194 -13.49 27.36 0.28
C LYS A 194 -13.65 27.06 1.77
N ASP A 195 -14.78 26.46 2.17
CA ASP A 195 -15.08 26.16 3.57
C ASP A 195 -14.29 24.97 4.08
N ALA A 196 -14.20 23.89 3.30
CA ALA A 196 -13.43 22.72 3.67
C ALA A 196 -11.95 23.06 3.89
N PHE A 197 -11.33 23.81 2.97
CA PHE A 197 -9.94 24.24 3.15
C PHE A 197 -9.75 25.15 4.36
N ARG A 198 -10.65 26.13 4.55
CA ARG A 198 -10.59 27.03 5.72
C ARG A 198 -10.69 26.25 7.03
N LYS A 199 -11.58 25.26 7.11
CA LYS A 199 -11.75 24.42 8.31
C LYS A 199 -10.55 23.47 8.53
N GLY A 200 -9.93 22.96 7.47
CA GLY A 200 -8.82 22.01 7.57
C GLY A 200 -7.43 22.62 7.75
N GLU A 201 -7.20 23.88 7.37
CA GLU A 201 -5.85 24.46 7.24
C GLU A 201 -5.06 24.51 8.56
N ASN A 202 -5.73 24.91 9.65
CA ASN A 202 -5.06 25.03 10.95
C ASN A 202 -4.65 23.67 11.52
N TYR A 203 -5.39 22.61 11.21
CA TYR A 203 -5.06 21.25 11.64
C TYR A 203 -3.78 20.73 10.97
N LEU A 204 -3.57 21.02 9.67
CA LEU A 204 -2.32 20.68 8.99
C LEU A 204 -1.12 21.40 9.60
N LYS A 205 -1.25 22.71 9.86
CA LYS A 205 -0.18 23.51 10.50
C LYS A 205 0.18 22.94 11.87
N LYS A 206 -0.83 22.62 12.70
CA LYS A 206 -0.61 22.04 14.03
C LYS A 206 0.02 20.65 13.96
N ALA A 207 -0.44 19.78 13.06
CA ALA A 207 0.16 18.46 12.86
C ALA A 207 1.65 18.55 12.49
N HIS A 208 2.01 19.46 11.59
CA HIS A 208 3.41 19.69 11.19
C HIS A 208 4.28 20.21 12.35
N GLN A 209 3.73 21.12 13.18
CA GLN A 209 4.42 21.62 14.38
C GLN A 209 4.68 20.52 15.41
N LEU A 210 3.75 19.57 15.55
CA LEU A 210 3.86 18.47 16.50
C LEU A 210 4.82 17.38 16.01
N ASN A 211 4.82 17.07 14.72
CA ASN A 211 5.75 16.11 14.13
C ASN A 211 6.14 16.52 12.70
N VAL A 212 7.36 17.04 12.56
CA VAL A 212 7.90 17.50 11.27
C VAL A 212 8.24 16.36 10.32
N ASN A 213 8.38 15.13 10.81
CA ASN A 213 8.76 13.94 10.04
C ASN A 213 7.56 13.03 9.73
N LEU A 214 6.33 13.50 9.93
CA LEU A 214 5.12 12.71 9.69
C LEU A 214 4.81 12.63 8.17
N PRO A 215 4.82 11.44 7.53
CA PRO A 215 4.56 11.31 6.09
C PRO A 215 3.22 11.89 5.65
N GLU A 216 2.17 11.71 6.45
CA GLU A 216 0.80 12.17 6.21
C GLU A 216 0.72 13.71 6.07
N VAL A 217 1.62 14.44 6.75
CA VAL A 217 1.72 15.91 6.65
C VAL A 217 2.23 16.31 5.28
N TYR A 218 3.30 15.68 4.81
CA TYR A 218 3.84 15.93 3.48
C TYR A 218 2.90 15.46 2.37
N HIS A 219 2.21 14.34 2.56
CA HIS A 219 1.12 13.92 1.68
C HIS A 219 0.05 15.01 1.56
N SER A 220 -0.39 15.57 2.69
CA SER A 220 -1.42 16.61 2.72
C SER A 220 -0.95 17.96 2.15
N TYR A 221 0.31 18.34 2.36
CA TYR A 221 0.89 19.50 1.67
C TYR A 221 0.91 19.31 0.16
N GLY A 222 1.31 18.11 -0.29
CA GLY A 222 1.28 17.75 -1.70
C GLY A 222 -0.13 17.84 -2.28
N TRP A 223 -1.11 17.30 -1.57
CA TRP A 223 -2.50 17.32 -2.00
C TRP A 223 -3.10 18.73 -2.04
N ASN A 224 -2.77 19.60 -1.08
CA ASN A 224 -3.17 21.01 -1.11
C ASN A 224 -2.52 21.77 -2.27
N ALA A 225 -1.24 21.51 -2.56
CA ALA A 225 -0.57 22.13 -3.70
C ALA A 225 -1.27 21.72 -5.01
N LEU A 226 -1.62 20.43 -5.15
CA LEU A 226 -2.36 19.90 -6.29
C LEU A 226 -3.76 20.54 -6.42
N ASN A 227 -4.61 20.41 -5.40
CA ASN A 227 -6.04 20.77 -5.52
C ASN A 227 -6.35 22.25 -5.32
N LYS A 228 -5.64 22.95 -4.43
CA LYS A 228 -5.94 24.35 -4.07
C LYS A 228 -5.16 25.34 -4.93
N LYS A 229 -3.93 24.99 -5.30
CA LYS A 229 -2.98 25.91 -5.94
C LYS A 229 -2.68 25.58 -7.39
N TRP A 230 -3.07 24.39 -7.86
CA TRP A 230 -2.63 23.82 -9.15
C TRP A 230 -1.09 23.92 -9.31
N ASP A 231 -0.38 23.73 -8.20
CA ASP A 231 1.08 23.80 -8.12
C ASP A 231 1.64 22.38 -8.10
N PHE A 232 1.69 21.78 -9.29
CA PHE A 232 2.11 20.39 -9.50
C PHE A 232 3.56 20.16 -9.05
N LYS A 233 4.44 21.14 -9.25
CA LYS A 233 5.84 21.07 -8.83
C LYS A 233 5.98 20.97 -7.31
N THR A 234 5.30 21.86 -6.59
CA THR A 234 5.28 21.82 -5.12
C THR A 234 4.58 20.55 -4.62
N ALA A 235 3.54 20.09 -5.33
CA ALA A 235 2.88 18.82 -5.03
C ALA A 235 3.84 17.64 -5.10
N SER A 236 4.53 17.47 -6.23
CA SER A 236 5.52 16.41 -6.44
C SER A 236 6.64 16.43 -5.39
N LYS A 237 7.17 17.61 -5.05
CA LYS A 237 8.21 17.77 -4.02
C LYS A 237 7.75 17.25 -2.66
N HIS A 238 6.57 17.64 -2.21
CA HIS A 238 6.06 17.20 -0.92
C HIS A 238 5.70 15.71 -0.92
N LEU A 239 5.10 15.20 -1.99
CA LEU A 239 4.77 13.78 -2.08
C LEU A 239 6.02 12.89 -2.11
N GLN A 240 7.10 13.32 -2.78
CA GLN A 240 8.39 12.64 -2.69
C GLN A 240 8.93 12.62 -1.27
N LYS A 241 8.81 13.74 -0.53
CA LYS A 241 9.22 13.76 0.88
C LYS A 241 8.42 12.77 1.73
N ALA A 242 7.11 12.61 1.46
CA ALA A 242 6.30 11.59 2.11
C ALA A 242 6.82 10.17 1.81
N LEU A 243 7.21 9.89 0.56
CA LEU A 243 7.77 8.58 0.16
C LEU A 243 9.20 8.34 0.68
N GLU A 244 10.00 9.39 0.88
CA GLU A 244 11.30 9.26 1.57
C GLU A 244 11.11 8.78 3.02
N LEU A 245 10.05 9.25 3.68
CA LEU A 245 9.75 8.91 5.08
C LEU A 245 9.01 7.58 5.20
N LYS A 246 8.12 7.26 4.26
CA LYS A 246 7.34 6.01 4.20
C LYS A 246 7.30 5.50 2.75
N PRO A 247 8.30 4.70 2.31
CA PRO A 247 8.40 4.23 0.93
C PRO A 247 7.21 3.41 0.45
N GLY A 248 6.56 2.65 1.33
CA GLY A 248 5.35 1.89 0.98
C GLY A 248 4.03 2.67 1.15
N TYR A 249 4.07 4.01 1.17
CA TYR A 249 2.85 4.81 1.32
C TYR A 249 2.04 4.85 -0.01
N SER A 250 1.12 3.90 -0.17
CA SER A 250 0.27 3.75 -1.36
C SER A 250 -0.39 5.06 -1.80
N ASP A 251 -1.04 5.80 -0.89
CA ASP A 251 -1.74 7.05 -1.21
C ASP A 251 -0.80 8.12 -1.79
N ALA A 252 0.43 8.24 -1.27
CA ALA A 252 1.42 9.17 -1.80
C ALA A 252 1.88 8.78 -3.21
N HIS A 253 2.02 7.48 -3.51
CA HIS A 253 2.23 7.00 -4.87
C HIS A 253 1.05 7.34 -5.80
N GLN A 254 -0.19 7.18 -5.35
CA GLN A 254 -1.39 7.55 -6.13
C GLN A 254 -1.41 9.05 -6.47
N LYS A 255 -1.13 9.91 -5.48
CA LYS A 255 -1.11 11.37 -5.72
C LYS A 255 0.06 11.79 -6.61
N LEU A 256 1.21 11.13 -6.51
CA LEU A 256 2.32 11.36 -7.46
C LEU A 256 1.94 10.95 -8.87
N PHE A 257 1.30 9.79 -9.03
CA PHE A 257 0.78 9.36 -10.32
C PHE A 257 -0.09 10.44 -10.96
N ILE A 258 -1.12 10.94 -10.26
CA ILE A 258 -2.00 11.98 -10.81
C ILE A 258 -1.23 13.27 -11.09
N THR A 259 -0.37 13.71 -10.19
CA THR A 259 0.42 14.94 -10.39
C THR A 259 1.30 14.83 -11.65
N LEU A 260 1.96 13.69 -11.84
CA LEU A 260 2.85 13.44 -12.98
C LEU A 260 2.08 13.26 -14.30
N ILE A 261 0.89 12.64 -14.27
CA ILE A 261 0.00 12.61 -15.44
C ILE A 261 -0.33 14.04 -15.86
N LEU A 262 -0.74 14.90 -14.92
CA LEU A 262 -1.11 16.29 -15.20
C LEU A 262 0.07 17.10 -15.78
N GLU A 263 1.29 16.85 -15.31
CA GLU A 263 2.51 17.45 -15.87
C GLU A 263 2.86 16.91 -17.26
N GLY A 264 2.24 15.81 -17.70
CA GLY A 264 2.54 15.11 -18.95
C GLY A 264 3.70 14.10 -18.85
N ASN A 265 4.21 13.84 -17.64
CA ASN A 265 5.26 12.85 -17.38
C ASN A 265 4.66 11.44 -17.21
N LEU A 266 4.18 10.87 -18.32
CA LEU A 266 3.49 9.57 -18.33
C LEU A 266 4.38 8.40 -17.86
N THR A 267 5.69 8.46 -18.13
CA THR A 267 6.63 7.40 -17.78
C THR A 267 6.78 7.25 -16.27
N ASP A 268 7.04 8.34 -15.56
CA ASP A 268 7.17 8.30 -14.10
C ASP A 268 5.81 8.11 -13.43
N ALA A 269 4.74 8.66 -14.01
CA ALA A 269 3.38 8.38 -13.56
C ALA A 269 3.08 6.86 -13.55
N ASN A 270 3.36 6.17 -14.65
CA ASN A 270 3.17 4.72 -14.78
C ASN A 270 3.96 3.93 -13.72
N TYR A 271 5.18 4.38 -13.39
CA TYR A 271 5.95 3.79 -12.28
C TYR A 271 5.21 3.92 -10.94
N HIS A 272 4.75 5.12 -10.60
CA HIS A 272 4.11 5.37 -9.31
C HIS A 272 2.78 4.63 -9.17
N ILE A 273 1.94 4.56 -10.20
CA ILE A 273 0.68 3.81 -10.11
C ILE A 273 0.90 2.30 -10.02
N LYS A 274 1.87 1.75 -10.75
CA LYS A 274 2.26 0.34 -10.60
C LYS A 274 2.77 0.03 -9.20
N LYS A 275 3.51 0.97 -8.57
CA LYS A 275 3.92 0.84 -7.17
C LYS A 275 2.73 0.86 -6.23
N ALA A 276 1.82 1.84 -6.34
CA ALA A 276 0.60 1.88 -5.53
C ALA A 276 -0.23 0.59 -5.67
N TYR A 277 -0.47 0.15 -6.91
CA TYR A 277 -1.17 -1.11 -7.19
C TYR A 277 -0.46 -2.32 -6.58
N SER A 278 0.87 -2.39 -6.67
CA SER A 278 1.62 -3.49 -6.06
C SER A 278 1.53 -3.53 -4.53
N LEU A 279 1.32 -2.38 -3.89
CA LEU A 279 1.21 -2.23 -2.44
C LEU A 279 -0.22 -2.48 -1.94
N ASP A 280 -1.24 -2.16 -2.73
CA ASP A 280 -2.65 -2.40 -2.37
C ASP A 280 -3.48 -2.83 -3.60
N PRO A 281 -3.31 -4.07 -4.11
CA PRO A 281 -3.88 -4.54 -5.38
C PRO A 281 -5.39 -4.76 -5.39
N LEU A 282 -6.02 -4.93 -4.23
CA LEU A 282 -7.47 -5.08 -4.03
C LEU A 282 -8.12 -3.80 -3.49
N ASN A 283 -7.45 -2.66 -3.68
CA ASN A 283 -8.04 -1.34 -3.46
C ASN A 283 -8.73 -0.86 -4.75
N ASP A 284 -9.98 -0.44 -4.62
CA ASP A 284 -10.82 0.04 -5.72
C ASP A 284 -10.21 1.27 -6.41
N LEU A 285 -9.72 2.24 -5.65
CA LEU A 285 -9.11 3.46 -6.17
C LEU A 285 -7.79 3.19 -6.94
N ASN A 286 -6.97 2.24 -6.48
CA ASN A 286 -5.78 1.79 -7.22
C ASN A 286 -6.13 1.12 -8.55
N ASN A 287 -7.16 0.28 -8.56
CA ASN A 287 -7.64 -0.33 -9.80
C ASN A 287 -8.22 0.75 -10.74
N TYR A 288 -9.00 1.70 -10.22
CA TYR A 288 -9.47 2.86 -11.00
C TYR A 288 -8.31 3.64 -11.63
N PHE A 289 -7.26 3.96 -10.87
CA PHE A 289 -6.11 4.70 -11.42
C PHE A 289 -5.25 3.88 -12.38
N MET A 290 -5.13 2.56 -12.19
CA MET A 290 -4.53 1.67 -13.20
C MET A 290 -5.35 1.66 -14.49
N ALA A 291 -6.69 1.67 -14.40
CA ALA A 291 -7.59 1.76 -15.55
C ALA A 291 -7.49 3.13 -16.24
N TYR A 292 -7.43 4.22 -15.48
CA TYR A 292 -7.23 5.57 -16.00
C TYR A 292 -5.88 5.72 -16.69
N ASN A 293 -4.80 5.17 -16.11
CA ASN A 293 -3.49 5.11 -16.77
C ASN A 293 -3.55 4.32 -18.08
N ALA A 294 -4.24 3.17 -18.10
CA ALA A 294 -4.44 2.40 -19.31
C ALA A 294 -5.24 3.19 -20.37
N TYR A 295 -6.27 3.93 -19.95
CA TYR A 295 -7.06 4.80 -20.80
C TYR A 295 -6.23 5.92 -21.46
N VAL A 296 -5.48 6.69 -20.67
CA VAL A 296 -4.61 7.77 -21.20
C VAL A 296 -3.55 7.22 -22.17
N ASN A 297 -3.03 6.01 -21.91
CA ASN A 297 -2.06 5.34 -22.79
C ASN A 297 -2.70 4.50 -23.91
N LYS A 298 -4.04 4.49 -24.04
CA LYS A 298 -4.80 3.67 -25.01
C LYS A 298 -4.52 2.16 -24.93
N ASP A 299 -4.17 1.65 -23.75
CA ASP A 299 -4.08 0.22 -23.45
C ASP A 299 -5.48 -0.35 -23.19
N PHE A 300 -6.17 -0.74 -24.27
CA PHE A 300 -7.54 -1.24 -24.20
C PHE A 300 -7.70 -2.52 -23.37
N SER A 301 -6.67 -3.36 -23.31
CA SER A 301 -6.71 -4.56 -22.47
C SER A 301 -6.67 -4.20 -20.99
N GLY A 302 -5.81 -3.25 -20.62
CA GLY A 302 -5.71 -2.73 -19.26
C GLY A 302 -6.99 -2.05 -18.79
N ILE A 303 -7.63 -1.23 -19.62
CA ILE A 303 -8.88 -0.51 -19.30
C ILE A 303 -9.94 -1.48 -18.74
N ASN A 304 -10.33 -2.48 -19.51
CA ASN A 304 -11.41 -3.39 -19.12
C ASN A 304 -11.02 -4.23 -17.90
N THR A 305 -9.76 -4.70 -17.85
CA THR A 305 -9.24 -5.50 -16.73
C THR A 305 -9.36 -4.75 -15.41
N TYR A 306 -8.90 -3.50 -15.36
CA TYR A 306 -8.83 -2.76 -14.11
C TYR A 306 -10.15 -2.09 -13.73
N PHE A 307 -10.99 -1.65 -14.68
CA PHE A 307 -12.34 -1.19 -14.36
C PHE A 307 -13.22 -2.32 -13.83
N ASN A 308 -13.19 -3.51 -14.44
CA ASN A 308 -13.94 -4.66 -13.93
C ASN A 308 -13.53 -5.02 -12.51
N ARG A 309 -12.22 -5.09 -12.22
CA ARG A 309 -11.72 -5.30 -10.85
C ARG A 309 -12.17 -4.20 -9.88
N CYS A 310 -12.13 -2.94 -10.31
CA CYS A 310 -12.60 -1.82 -9.50
C CYS A 310 -14.06 -2.01 -9.06
N PHE A 311 -14.95 -2.37 -10.01
CA PHE A 311 -16.38 -2.56 -9.72
C PHE A 311 -16.69 -3.90 -9.03
N GLU A 312 -15.90 -4.95 -9.25
CA GLU A 312 -15.95 -6.20 -8.47
C GLU A 312 -15.64 -5.96 -6.99
N ILE A 313 -14.68 -5.08 -6.70
CA ILE A 313 -14.31 -4.69 -5.33
C ILE A 313 -15.36 -3.74 -4.74
N ASN A 314 -15.78 -2.73 -5.50
CA ASN A 314 -16.71 -1.70 -5.05
C ASN A 314 -17.57 -1.19 -6.21
N ASN A 315 -18.75 -1.81 -6.40
CA ASN A 315 -19.72 -1.36 -7.41
C ASN A 315 -20.41 -0.03 -7.07
N GLN A 316 -20.17 0.54 -5.87
CA GLN A 316 -20.64 1.85 -5.45
C GLN A 316 -19.63 2.97 -5.74
N PHE A 317 -18.50 2.66 -6.38
CA PHE A 317 -17.47 3.63 -6.75
C PHE A 317 -17.91 4.52 -7.92
N MET A 318 -18.82 5.47 -7.66
CA MET A 318 -19.47 6.31 -8.68
C MET A 318 -18.49 7.06 -9.58
N VAL A 319 -17.33 7.46 -9.03
CA VAL A 319 -16.31 8.21 -9.77
C VAL A 319 -15.83 7.46 -11.02
N GLY A 320 -15.81 6.12 -10.98
CA GLY A 320 -15.30 5.28 -12.06
C GLY A 320 -16.20 5.17 -13.29
N TYR A 321 -17.53 5.25 -13.15
CA TYR A 321 -18.47 4.91 -14.24
C TYR A 321 -18.39 5.86 -15.43
N GLY A 322 -18.46 7.18 -15.21
CA GLY A 322 -18.31 8.16 -16.30
C GLY A 322 -16.97 8.07 -17.03
N ILE A 323 -15.86 7.83 -16.33
CA ILE A 323 -14.54 7.65 -16.99
C ILE A 323 -14.50 6.35 -17.77
N TYR A 324 -15.11 5.27 -17.26
CA TYR A 324 -15.19 4.03 -18.02
C TYR A 324 -16.03 4.21 -19.29
N ALA A 325 -17.10 5.01 -19.26
CA ALA A 325 -17.86 5.37 -20.45
C ALA A 325 -17.02 6.13 -21.50
N LEU A 326 -16.15 7.06 -21.07
CA LEU A 326 -15.17 7.70 -21.97
C LEU A 326 -14.19 6.68 -22.56
N ALA A 327 -13.71 5.73 -21.75
CA ALA A 327 -12.80 4.70 -22.21
C ALA A 327 -13.44 3.71 -23.20
N LEU A 328 -14.72 3.40 -23.03
CA LEU A 328 -15.52 2.60 -23.96
C LEU A 328 -15.91 3.38 -25.21
N SER A 329 -16.11 4.70 -25.11
CA SER A 329 -16.40 5.54 -26.27
C SER A 329 -15.19 5.65 -27.20
N LEU A 330 -13.98 5.70 -26.64
CA LEU A 330 -12.73 5.61 -27.41
C LEU A 330 -12.60 4.28 -28.18
N GLN A 331 -13.25 3.21 -27.70
CA GLN A 331 -13.32 1.90 -28.37
C GLN A 331 -14.56 1.77 -29.29
N ASN A 332 -15.38 2.81 -29.42
CA ASN A 332 -16.65 2.82 -30.15
C ASN A 332 -17.63 1.70 -29.70
N LYS A 333 -17.83 1.55 -28.39
CA LYS A 333 -18.70 0.50 -27.81
C LYS A 333 -19.95 1.04 -27.10
N PRO A 334 -20.91 1.67 -27.80
CA PRO A 334 -22.08 2.29 -27.17
C PRO A 334 -22.98 1.32 -26.41
N LEU A 335 -23.17 0.09 -26.92
CA LEU A 335 -24.00 -0.91 -26.26
C LEU A 335 -23.41 -1.36 -24.92
N GLU A 336 -22.08 -1.45 -24.83
CA GLU A 336 -21.39 -1.80 -23.58
C GLU A 336 -21.54 -0.68 -22.54
N ILE A 337 -21.48 0.59 -22.96
CA ILE A 337 -21.73 1.75 -22.08
C ILE A 337 -23.13 1.67 -21.47
N ILE A 338 -24.17 1.40 -22.29
CA ILE A 338 -25.55 1.27 -21.81
C ILE A 338 -25.69 0.09 -20.85
N ASN A 339 -25.09 -1.06 -21.17
CA ASN A 339 -25.13 -2.23 -20.30
C ASN A 339 -24.50 -1.93 -18.93
N VAL A 340 -23.33 -1.29 -18.91
CA VAL A 340 -22.70 -0.89 -17.64
C VAL A 340 -23.57 0.12 -16.89
N ALA A 341 -24.13 1.12 -17.57
CA ALA A 341 -25.03 2.09 -16.94
C ALA A 341 -26.24 1.41 -16.24
N ASN A 342 -26.76 0.31 -16.78
CA ASN A 342 -27.84 -0.46 -16.17
C ASN A 342 -27.42 -1.23 -14.91
N THR A 343 -26.12 -1.54 -14.76
CA THR A 343 -25.59 -2.24 -13.58
C THR A 343 -25.31 -1.33 -12.37
N ILE A 344 -25.32 0.00 -12.57
CA ILE A 344 -25.08 0.95 -11.47
C ILE A 344 -26.12 0.72 -10.35
N PRO A 345 -25.70 0.62 -9.07
CA PRO A 345 -26.65 0.46 -7.97
C PRO A 345 -27.46 1.74 -7.71
N GLU A 346 -28.71 1.60 -7.24
CA GLU A 346 -29.58 2.72 -6.89
C GLU A 346 -29.15 3.39 -5.57
N ILE A 347 -28.16 4.29 -5.67
CA ILE A 347 -27.65 5.10 -4.56
C ILE A 347 -27.50 6.57 -4.98
N GLU A 348 -27.09 7.44 -4.05
CA GLU A 348 -26.83 8.85 -4.33
C GLU A 348 -25.83 9.03 -5.49
N GLY A 349 -26.14 9.92 -6.42
CA GLY A 349 -25.35 10.16 -7.64
C GLY A 349 -25.63 9.19 -8.81
N ALA A 350 -26.27 8.04 -8.58
CA ALA A 350 -26.49 7.02 -9.62
C ALA A 350 -27.26 7.55 -10.83
N LYS A 351 -28.30 8.37 -10.60
CA LYS A 351 -29.09 8.98 -11.69
C LYS A 351 -28.25 9.89 -12.59
N VAL A 352 -27.35 10.67 -11.98
CA VAL A 352 -26.45 11.58 -12.72
C VAL A 352 -25.46 10.76 -13.54
N GLU A 353 -24.87 9.70 -12.96
CA GLU A 353 -23.97 8.80 -13.70
C GLU A 353 -24.67 8.12 -14.88
N ARG A 354 -25.85 7.55 -14.68
CA ARG A 354 -26.61 6.91 -15.77
C ARG A 354 -26.91 7.92 -16.89
N LEU A 355 -27.30 9.14 -16.54
CA LEU A 355 -27.57 10.20 -17.52
C LEU A 355 -26.31 10.55 -18.31
N ILE A 356 -25.16 10.75 -17.65
CA ILE A 356 -23.88 11.00 -18.31
C ILE A 356 -23.52 9.86 -19.27
N MET A 357 -23.53 8.61 -18.78
CA MET A 357 -23.13 7.45 -19.57
C MET A 357 -24.03 7.22 -20.79
N THR A 358 -25.35 7.29 -20.60
CA THR A 358 -26.30 7.11 -21.71
C THR A 358 -26.18 8.23 -22.74
N THR A 359 -25.91 9.46 -22.32
CA THR A 359 -25.63 10.57 -23.26
C THR A 359 -24.41 10.31 -24.11
N ILE A 360 -23.30 9.84 -23.51
CA ILE A 360 -22.09 9.47 -24.25
C ILE A 360 -22.39 8.34 -25.24
N ALA A 361 -23.17 7.33 -24.85
CA ALA A 361 -23.57 6.24 -25.74
C ALA A 361 -24.41 6.75 -26.92
N TYR A 362 -25.39 7.62 -26.67
CA TYR A 362 -26.24 8.22 -27.71
C TYR A 362 -25.45 9.11 -28.66
N CYS A 363 -24.40 9.80 -28.19
CA CYS A 363 -23.48 10.55 -29.07
C CYS A 363 -22.81 9.62 -30.11
N LEU A 364 -22.36 8.43 -29.71
CA LEU A 364 -21.77 7.45 -30.62
C LEU A 364 -22.78 6.85 -31.59
N GLN A 365 -24.04 6.72 -31.16
CA GLN A 365 -25.15 6.21 -31.98
C GLN A 365 -25.80 7.29 -32.86
N GLN A 366 -25.44 8.56 -32.69
CA GLN A 366 -26.00 9.72 -33.40
C GLN A 366 -27.51 9.90 -33.19
N GLU A 367 -28.00 9.58 -31.98
CA GLU A 367 -29.43 9.72 -31.63
C GLU A 367 -29.75 11.16 -31.16
N ASN A 368 -29.77 12.11 -32.09
CA ASN A 368 -29.84 13.56 -31.84
C ASN A 368 -30.95 13.98 -30.85
N ASP A 369 -32.16 13.43 -30.97
CA ASP A 369 -33.28 13.78 -30.07
C ASP A 369 -32.99 13.38 -28.61
N LYS A 370 -32.40 12.20 -28.41
CA LYS A 370 -32.03 11.72 -27.06
C LYS A 370 -30.81 12.46 -26.52
N ILE A 371 -29.85 12.80 -27.38
CA ILE A 371 -28.69 13.62 -27.00
C ILE A 371 -29.18 14.97 -26.47
N GLN A 372 -30.03 15.66 -27.21
CA GLN A 372 -30.51 16.98 -26.82
C GLN A 372 -31.32 16.94 -25.52
N ALA A 373 -32.27 15.99 -25.40
CA ALA A 373 -33.05 15.81 -24.19
C ALA A 373 -32.16 15.55 -22.95
N ASN A 374 -31.12 14.73 -23.10
CA ASN A 374 -30.20 14.46 -22.00
C ASN A 374 -29.29 15.66 -21.68
N ILE A 375 -28.85 16.42 -22.68
CA ILE A 375 -28.07 17.65 -22.46
C ILE A 375 -28.91 18.65 -21.68
N ASP A 376 -30.19 18.84 -22.03
CA ASP A 376 -31.08 19.76 -21.30
C ASP A 376 -31.24 19.31 -19.83
N ALA A 377 -31.41 18.01 -19.59
CA ALA A 377 -31.46 17.46 -18.24
C ALA A 377 -30.15 17.65 -17.47
N LEU A 378 -28.98 17.51 -18.11
CA LEU A 378 -27.68 17.78 -17.51
C LEU A 378 -27.50 19.26 -17.18
N LEU A 379 -27.91 20.16 -18.07
CA LEU A 379 -27.82 21.60 -17.83
C LEU A 379 -28.66 22.03 -16.61
N LEU A 380 -29.82 21.41 -16.37
CA LEU A 380 -30.59 21.66 -15.15
C LEU A 380 -29.83 21.25 -13.87
N LEU A 381 -28.97 20.24 -13.94
CA LEU A 381 -28.14 19.79 -12.81
C LEU A 381 -26.94 20.69 -12.55
N MET A 382 -26.64 21.66 -13.42
CA MET A 382 -25.57 22.65 -13.21
C MET A 382 -25.86 23.60 -12.05
N GLU A 383 -27.12 23.71 -11.62
CA GLU A 383 -27.53 24.49 -10.44
C GLU A 383 -27.57 23.66 -9.14
N SER A 384 -27.05 22.43 -9.18
CA SER A 384 -27.04 21.48 -8.05
C SER A 384 -25.63 21.23 -7.51
N GLU A 385 -25.54 20.44 -6.43
CA GLU A 385 -24.25 19.95 -5.90
C GLU A 385 -23.46 19.10 -6.92
N SER A 386 -24.09 18.64 -8.01
CA SER A 386 -23.44 17.87 -9.08
C SER A 386 -22.77 18.73 -10.18
N ARG A 387 -22.83 20.06 -10.07
CA ARG A 387 -22.34 21.02 -11.08
C ARG A 387 -20.96 20.68 -11.65
N GLU A 388 -19.94 20.53 -10.81
CA GLU A 388 -18.56 20.29 -11.26
C GLU A 388 -18.40 18.97 -12.02
N ARG A 389 -19.18 17.95 -11.61
CA ARG A 389 -19.15 16.64 -12.26
C ARG A 389 -19.84 16.71 -13.61
N VAL A 390 -20.98 17.39 -13.70
CA VAL A 390 -21.72 17.57 -14.94
C VAL A 390 -20.96 18.47 -15.92
N SER A 391 -20.36 19.57 -15.46
CA SER A 391 -19.54 20.47 -16.28
C SER A 391 -18.41 19.69 -16.97
N PHE A 392 -17.70 18.86 -16.20
CA PHE A 392 -16.63 18.02 -16.71
C PHE A 392 -17.09 17.11 -17.85
N PHE A 393 -18.19 16.36 -17.68
CA PHE A 393 -18.67 15.45 -18.72
C PHE A 393 -19.35 16.14 -19.91
N LEU A 394 -19.95 17.32 -19.70
CA LEU A 394 -20.50 18.13 -20.81
C LEU A 394 -19.40 18.58 -21.78
N ILE A 395 -18.17 18.83 -21.32
CA ILE A 395 -17.03 19.13 -22.21
C ILE A 395 -16.82 17.98 -23.21
N TYR A 396 -16.82 16.73 -22.74
CA TYR A 396 -16.67 15.55 -23.59
C TYR A 396 -17.87 15.36 -24.52
N ILE A 397 -19.09 15.48 -23.99
CA ILE A 397 -20.31 15.35 -24.77
C ILE A 397 -20.34 16.37 -25.92
N TYR A 398 -20.07 17.65 -25.63
CA TYR A 398 -19.99 18.69 -26.66
C TYR A 398 -18.86 18.45 -27.66
N THR A 399 -17.72 17.92 -27.21
CA THR A 399 -16.62 17.55 -28.10
C THR A 399 -17.02 16.41 -29.04
N LEU A 400 -17.68 15.37 -28.53
CA LEU A 400 -18.14 14.21 -29.31
C LEU A 400 -19.13 14.59 -30.41
N ILE A 401 -20.00 15.58 -30.17
CA ILE A 401 -20.97 16.07 -31.17
C ILE A 401 -20.43 17.24 -32.00
N GLY A 402 -19.15 17.60 -31.88
CA GLY A 402 -18.51 18.66 -32.67
C GLY A 402 -18.87 20.10 -32.25
N SER A 403 -19.53 20.29 -31.11
CA SER A 403 -19.91 21.61 -30.56
C SER A 403 -18.78 22.25 -29.74
N TYR A 404 -17.62 22.47 -30.37
CA TYR A 404 -16.40 22.89 -29.66
C TYR A 404 -16.52 24.22 -28.92
N THR A 405 -17.28 25.20 -29.46
CA THR A 405 -17.49 26.49 -28.77
C THR A 405 -18.16 26.30 -27.41
N LYS A 406 -19.21 25.48 -27.34
CA LYS A 406 -19.89 25.17 -26.07
C LYS A 406 -18.98 24.44 -25.09
N ALA A 407 -18.12 23.54 -25.59
CA ALA A 407 -17.12 22.87 -24.75
C ALA A 407 -16.14 23.90 -24.15
N LEU A 408 -15.65 24.85 -24.95
CA LEU A 408 -14.73 25.91 -24.51
C LEU A 408 -15.37 26.88 -23.50
N ASP A 409 -16.65 27.23 -23.67
CA ASP A 409 -17.35 28.10 -22.73
C ASP A 409 -17.52 27.44 -21.34
N ILE A 410 -17.73 26.12 -21.31
CA ILE A 410 -17.74 25.37 -20.04
C ILE A 410 -16.35 25.32 -19.42
N ILE A 411 -15.30 25.12 -20.21
CA ILE A 411 -13.91 25.13 -19.73
C ILE A 411 -13.56 26.48 -19.09
N GLU A 412 -13.90 27.58 -19.76
CA GLU A 412 -13.71 28.94 -19.25
C GLU A 412 -14.39 29.15 -17.90
N THR A 413 -15.65 28.73 -17.80
CA THR A 413 -16.41 28.76 -16.56
C THR A 413 -15.72 27.93 -15.48
N GLY A 414 -15.27 26.71 -15.80
CA GLY A 414 -14.56 25.84 -14.87
C GLY A 414 -13.23 26.45 -14.38
N ILE A 415 -12.49 27.13 -15.26
CA ILE A 415 -11.24 27.84 -14.92
C ILE A 415 -11.53 29.02 -13.98
N LEU A 416 -12.54 29.82 -14.27
CA LEU A 416 -12.95 30.95 -13.43
C LEU A 416 -13.29 30.50 -11.98
N HIS A 417 -13.94 29.35 -11.86
CA HIS A 417 -14.30 28.75 -10.58
C HIS A 417 -13.18 27.90 -9.95
N LYS A 418 -12.07 27.69 -10.65
CA LYS A 418 -10.95 26.81 -10.27
C LYS A 418 -11.40 25.38 -9.96
N GLU A 419 -12.27 24.84 -10.79
CA GLU A 419 -12.77 23.46 -10.67
C GLU A 419 -11.62 22.46 -10.89
N PRO A 420 -11.29 21.59 -9.91
CA PRO A 420 -10.12 20.71 -10.01
C PRO A 420 -10.10 19.79 -11.22
N LEU A 421 -11.28 19.37 -11.71
CA LEU A 421 -11.41 18.48 -12.86
C LEU A 421 -10.91 19.09 -14.17
N MET A 422 -10.81 20.43 -14.28
CA MET A 422 -10.25 21.10 -15.46
C MET A 422 -8.78 20.74 -15.69
N THR A 423 -8.06 20.35 -14.64
CA THR A 423 -6.67 19.91 -14.76
C THR A 423 -6.56 18.63 -15.61
N LEU A 424 -7.57 17.77 -15.66
CA LEU A 424 -7.50 16.48 -16.36
C LEU A 424 -7.60 16.62 -17.89
N LEU A 425 -7.96 17.79 -18.42
CA LEU A 425 -8.30 17.98 -19.84
C LEU A 425 -7.09 17.85 -20.79
N LYS A 426 -5.87 18.16 -20.31
CA LYS A 426 -4.65 18.21 -21.16
C LYS A 426 -4.25 16.87 -21.76
N VAL A 427 -4.48 15.79 -21.04
CA VAL A 427 -3.94 14.46 -21.36
C VAL A 427 -4.98 13.52 -21.98
N ASP A 428 -6.22 13.98 -22.10
CA ASP A 428 -7.32 13.11 -22.48
C ASP A 428 -7.38 12.88 -24.00
N PRO A 429 -7.37 11.63 -24.47
CA PRO A 429 -7.36 11.31 -25.90
C PRO A 429 -8.63 11.72 -26.65
N LEU A 430 -9.78 11.87 -25.98
CA LEU A 430 -11.04 12.31 -26.62
C LEU A 430 -11.07 13.82 -26.87
N LEU A 431 -10.22 14.59 -26.19
CA LEU A 431 -10.15 16.05 -26.33
C LEU A 431 -9.11 16.51 -27.36
N LEU A 432 -8.43 15.59 -28.05
CA LEU A 432 -7.51 15.88 -29.16
C LEU A 432 -8.08 16.85 -30.22
N PRO A 433 -9.39 16.85 -30.57
CA PRO A 433 -9.96 17.87 -31.44
C PRO A 433 -9.82 19.30 -30.89
N LEU A 434 -9.98 19.50 -29.57
CA LEU A 434 -9.86 20.81 -28.94
C LEU A 434 -8.42 21.33 -28.93
N HIS A 435 -7.41 20.45 -28.87
CA HIS A 435 -6.00 20.84 -28.95
C HIS A 435 -5.61 21.59 -30.23
N LYS A 436 -6.43 21.50 -31.28
CA LYS A 436 -6.24 22.26 -32.53
C LYS A 436 -6.73 23.70 -32.45
N LEU A 437 -7.37 24.09 -31.34
CA LEU A 437 -7.98 25.41 -31.16
C LEU A 437 -7.10 26.27 -30.26
N ASP A 438 -6.76 27.48 -30.70
CA ASP A 438 -5.90 28.41 -29.94
C ASP A 438 -6.46 28.71 -28.55
N ARG A 439 -7.77 28.99 -28.46
CA ARG A 439 -8.49 29.24 -27.19
C ARG A 439 -8.33 28.09 -26.18
N PHE A 440 -8.30 26.83 -26.64
CA PHE A 440 -8.04 25.70 -25.74
C PHE A 440 -6.60 25.69 -25.24
N ASN A 441 -5.63 25.97 -26.11
CA ASN A 441 -4.22 26.03 -25.74
C ASN A 441 -3.93 27.18 -24.77
N GLU A 442 -4.61 28.33 -24.91
CA GLU A 442 -4.58 29.43 -23.93
C GLU A 442 -5.12 28.98 -22.56
N TYR A 443 -6.24 28.26 -22.54
CA TYR A 443 -6.79 27.68 -21.31
C TYR A 443 -5.84 26.67 -20.66
N LEU A 444 -5.19 25.81 -21.44
CA LEU A 444 -4.15 24.93 -20.92
C LEU A 444 -2.97 25.74 -20.37
N GLN A 445 -2.55 26.83 -21.01
CA GLN A 445 -1.51 27.69 -20.45
C GLN A 445 -1.93 28.29 -19.10
N ILE A 446 -3.17 28.78 -18.95
CA ILE A 446 -3.69 29.30 -17.68
C ILE A 446 -3.70 28.22 -16.58
N ILE A 447 -4.07 26.97 -16.92
CA ILE A 447 -4.10 25.86 -15.96
C ILE A 447 -2.68 25.39 -15.59
N PHE A 448 -1.75 25.41 -16.55
CA PHE A 448 -0.43 24.75 -16.46
C PHE A 448 0.78 25.68 -16.43
N GLU A 449 0.59 27.01 -16.37
CA GLU A 449 1.60 28.08 -16.48
C GLU A 449 2.82 27.92 -15.54
N ARG A 450 2.73 27.05 -14.53
CA ARG A 450 3.78 26.79 -13.53
C ARG A 450 4.45 25.42 -13.62
N SER A 451 4.15 24.62 -14.64
CA SER A 451 4.65 23.24 -14.74
C SER A 451 5.77 23.09 -15.77
N ASN A 452 7.01 23.03 -15.31
CA ASN A 452 8.13 22.40 -16.01
C ASN A 452 9.20 22.01 -14.97
N ALA A 453 9.30 20.72 -14.63
CA ALA A 453 10.46 20.17 -13.93
C ALA A 453 10.63 18.69 -14.25
N HIS A 454 11.80 18.36 -14.78
CA HIS A 454 12.32 17.00 -14.78
C HIS A 454 12.79 16.65 -13.36
N ILE A 455 12.27 15.57 -12.79
CA ILE A 455 12.64 15.09 -11.45
C ILE A 455 13.73 14.03 -11.62
N PRO A 456 14.93 14.21 -11.06
CA PRO A 456 15.96 13.20 -11.15
C PRO A 456 15.57 11.95 -10.34
N LYS A 457 15.65 10.78 -10.98
CA LYS A 457 15.62 9.49 -10.29
C LYS A 457 16.84 9.40 -9.38
N LYS A 458 16.61 9.43 -8.07
CA LYS A 458 17.64 9.03 -7.10
C LYS A 458 17.66 7.51 -7.07
N GLU A 459 18.62 6.90 -7.75
CA GLU A 459 18.93 5.49 -7.51
C GLU A 459 19.37 5.33 -6.05
N ALA A 460 18.84 4.30 -5.39
CA ALA A 460 19.25 3.96 -4.04
C ALA A 460 20.72 3.54 -4.07
N ILE A 461 21.60 4.42 -3.61
CA ILE A 461 23.02 4.11 -3.40
C ILE A 461 23.05 3.06 -2.30
N VAL A 462 23.38 1.80 -2.65
CA VAL A 462 23.69 0.77 -1.66
C VAL A 462 24.95 1.21 -0.93
N LYS A 463 24.77 1.74 0.27
CA LYS A 463 25.89 2.22 1.10
C LYS A 463 26.73 1.00 1.51
N GLN A 464 28.01 0.98 1.15
CA GLN A 464 28.94 -0.02 1.68
C GLN A 464 29.09 0.20 3.20
N LEU A 465 28.72 -0.80 4.00
CA LEU A 465 28.78 -0.73 5.47
C LEU A 465 30.18 -1.02 6.02
N PHE A 466 31.04 -1.69 5.23
CA PHE A 466 32.42 -2.01 5.60
C PHE A 466 33.40 -1.68 4.48
N SER A 467 34.64 -1.35 4.86
CA SER A 467 35.78 -1.42 3.94
C SER A 467 36.12 -2.88 3.61
N LYS A 468 36.81 -3.13 2.48
CA LYS A 468 37.24 -4.48 2.09
C LYS A 468 38.11 -5.17 3.16
N ALA A 469 38.91 -4.41 3.90
CA ALA A 469 39.74 -4.95 4.98
C ALA A 469 38.91 -5.40 6.18
N GLN A 470 37.95 -4.57 6.61
CA GLN A 470 37.01 -4.91 7.68
C GLN A 470 36.14 -6.10 7.32
N GLU A 471 35.64 -6.17 6.07
CA GLU A 471 34.86 -7.31 5.59
C GLU A 471 35.65 -8.62 5.72
N LYS A 472 36.93 -8.62 5.28
CA LYS A 472 37.80 -9.80 5.41
C LYS A 472 38.04 -10.20 6.87
N GLN A 473 38.24 -9.22 7.76
CA GLN A 473 38.44 -9.45 9.19
C GLN A 473 37.19 -10.07 9.85
N TYR A 474 36.02 -9.44 9.67
CA TYR A 474 34.78 -9.95 10.26
C TYR A 474 34.37 -11.29 9.67
N LYS A 475 34.65 -11.55 8.39
CA LYS A 475 34.45 -12.86 7.77
C LYS A 475 35.25 -13.96 8.48
N ALA A 476 36.53 -13.71 8.74
CA ALA A 476 37.39 -14.67 9.46
C ALA A 476 36.92 -14.88 10.90
N LEU A 477 36.56 -13.80 11.61
CA LEU A 477 36.06 -13.89 12.97
C LEU A 477 34.74 -14.67 13.06
N LEU A 478 33.82 -14.44 12.13
CA LEU A 478 32.54 -15.14 12.08
C LEU A 478 32.71 -16.65 11.86
N ILE A 479 33.58 -17.07 10.94
CA ILE A 479 33.87 -18.49 10.72
C ILE A 479 34.44 -19.11 12.00
N LYS A 480 35.44 -18.45 12.60
CA LYS A 480 36.10 -18.92 13.83
C LYS A 480 35.09 -19.16 14.96
N VAL A 481 34.24 -18.16 15.25
CA VAL A 481 33.24 -18.25 16.33
C VAL A 481 32.19 -19.33 16.04
N MET A 482 31.76 -19.48 14.79
CA MET A 482 30.79 -20.53 14.42
C MET A 482 31.34 -21.94 14.59
N GLU A 483 32.63 -22.15 14.32
CA GLU A 483 33.30 -23.46 14.41
C GLU A 483 33.73 -23.80 15.84
N GLU A 484 34.33 -22.84 16.57
CA GLU A 484 34.85 -23.06 17.92
C GLU A 484 33.74 -23.13 18.98
N GLU A 485 32.75 -22.23 18.93
CA GLU A 485 31.66 -22.21 19.91
C GLU A 485 30.45 -23.05 19.48
N GLN A 486 30.47 -23.62 18.27
CA GLN A 486 29.38 -24.41 17.70
C GLN A 486 27.99 -23.76 17.83
N LEU A 487 27.93 -22.43 17.63
CA LEU A 487 26.72 -21.63 17.90
C LEU A 487 25.47 -22.14 17.15
N PHE A 488 25.66 -22.80 16.00
CA PHE A 488 24.57 -23.37 15.21
C PHE A 488 23.76 -24.45 15.93
N LEU A 489 24.32 -25.09 16.97
CA LEU A 489 23.60 -26.07 17.80
C LEU A 489 22.52 -25.42 18.68
N ASN A 490 22.64 -24.13 18.97
CA ASN A 490 21.61 -23.39 19.69
C ASN A 490 20.40 -23.17 18.77
N SER A 491 19.24 -23.74 19.14
CA SER A 491 17.98 -23.58 18.41
C SER A 491 17.47 -22.14 18.40
N ASP A 492 17.83 -21.35 19.42
CA ASP A 492 17.41 -19.97 19.60
C ASP A 492 18.38 -18.95 18.99
N LEU A 493 19.42 -19.43 18.28
CA LEU A 493 20.36 -18.55 17.58
C LEU A 493 19.59 -17.64 16.60
N SER A 494 19.81 -16.34 16.73
CA SER A 494 19.26 -15.29 15.87
C SER A 494 20.37 -14.45 15.26
N LEU A 495 20.04 -13.67 14.24
CA LEU A 495 20.96 -12.72 13.63
C LEU A 495 21.53 -11.74 14.66
N ARG A 496 20.72 -11.28 15.60
CA ARG A 496 21.16 -10.37 16.68
C ARG A 496 22.17 -11.03 17.62
N ILE A 497 21.89 -12.25 18.05
CA ILE A 497 22.80 -13.01 18.93
C ILE A 497 24.13 -13.26 18.22
N LEU A 498 24.08 -13.64 16.95
CA LEU A 498 25.28 -13.85 16.14
C LEU A 498 26.08 -12.56 15.95
N ALA A 499 25.39 -11.42 15.75
CA ALA A 499 26.03 -10.11 15.59
C ALA A 499 26.75 -9.67 16.87
N GLN A 500 26.11 -9.84 18.03
CA GLN A 500 26.68 -9.52 19.34
C GLN A 500 27.96 -10.34 19.63
N LYS A 501 28.02 -11.59 19.18
CA LYS A 501 29.19 -12.47 19.39
C LYS A 501 30.47 -11.97 18.73
N ILE A 502 30.37 -11.12 17.71
CA ILE A 502 31.53 -10.52 17.04
C ILE A 502 31.51 -8.98 17.09
N ASP A 503 30.76 -8.42 18.05
CA ASP A 503 30.67 -6.99 18.35
C ASP A 503 30.25 -6.10 17.17
N ILE A 504 29.26 -6.54 16.39
CA ILE A 504 28.63 -5.74 15.33
C ILE A 504 27.11 -5.72 15.50
N ASN A 505 26.43 -4.80 14.81
CA ASN A 505 24.96 -4.74 14.85
C ASN A 505 24.31 -5.69 13.81
N ALA A 506 23.00 -5.91 13.94
CA ALA A 506 22.28 -6.85 13.06
C ALA A 506 22.22 -6.40 11.58
N ASN A 507 22.19 -5.08 11.30
CA ASN A 507 22.27 -4.57 9.93
C ASN A 507 23.62 -4.96 9.30
N GLN A 508 24.71 -4.71 10.02
CA GLN A 508 26.07 -5.06 9.64
C GLN A 508 26.26 -6.57 9.45
N MET A 509 25.78 -7.40 10.37
CA MET A 509 25.84 -8.86 10.25
C MET A 509 25.07 -9.37 9.02
N SER A 510 23.84 -8.89 8.84
CA SER A 510 23.03 -9.28 7.68
C SER A 510 23.70 -8.88 6.36
N TRP A 511 24.30 -7.68 6.31
CA TRP A 511 25.08 -7.23 5.16
C TRP A 511 26.28 -8.14 4.92
N LEU A 512 27.07 -8.46 5.96
CA LEU A 512 28.26 -9.32 5.87
C LEU A 512 27.92 -10.71 5.31
N LEU A 513 26.83 -11.32 5.78
CA LEU A 513 26.36 -12.62 5.29
C LEU A 513 26.00 -12.56 3.79
N ASN A 514 25.30 -11.52 3.37
CA ASN A 514 24.90 -11.35 1.98
C ASN A 514 26.09 -11.04 1.07
N SER A 515 26.98 -10.13 1.45
CA SER A 515 28.13 -9.70 0.63
C SER A 515 29.23 -10.77 0.58
N SER A 516 29.63 -11.33 1.74
CA SER A 516 30.79 -12.22 1.84
C SER A 516 30.49 -13.70 1.63
N PHE A 517 29.26 -14.14 1.90
CA PHE A 517 28.86 -15.56 1.82
C PHE A 517 27.75 -15.82 0.79
N LYS A 518 27.13 -14.77 0.23
CA LYS A 518 25.98 -14.87 -0.69
C LYS A 518 24.83 -15.70 -0.09
N LYS A 519 24.63 -15.60 1.23
CA LYS A 519 23.61 -16.32 1.99
C LYS A 519 22.88 -15.34 2.92
N ASN A 520 21.59 -15.58 3.14
CA ASN A 520 20.90 -15.02 4.29
C ASN A 520 21.32 -15.78 5.57
N PHE A 521 20.86 -15.31 6.73
CA PHE A 521 21.20 -15.91 8.01
C PHE A 521 20.73 -17.36 8.13
N ASN A 522 19.49 -17.66 7.74
CA ASN A 522 18.96 -19.02 7.85
C ASN A 522 19.74 -20.00 6.95
N ASP A 523 20.06 -19.62 5.71
CA ASP A 523 20.89 -20.41 4.79
C ASP A 523 22.32 -20.59 5.31
N PHE A 524 22.89 -19.58 5.98
CA PHE A 524 24.20 -19.67 6.60
C PHE A 524 24.20 -20.66 7.77
N VAL A 525 23.31 -20.49 8.74
CA VAL A 525 23.24 -21.33 9.95
C VAL A 525 22.79 -22.76 9.61
N ASN A 526 21.74 -22.93 8.81
CA ASN A 526 21.21 -24.26 8.51
C ASN A 526 22.19 -25.10 7.67
N GLN A 527 23.14 -24.50 6.95
CA GLN A 527 24.24 -25.24 6.35
C GLN A 527 25.08 -25.95 7.41
N TYR A 528 25.47 -25.26 8.49
CA TYR A 528 26.22 -25.87 9.59
C TYR A 528 25.41 -26.96 10.27
N ARG A 529 24.11 -26.70 10.53
CA ARG A 529 23.20 -27.68 11.14
C ARG A 529 23.06 -28.94 10.29
N ILE A 530 22.91 -28.81 8.96
CA ILE A 530 22.86 -29.95 8.03
C ILE A 530 24.19 -30.72 8.07
N ASN A 531 25.32 -30.02 8.01
CA ASN A 531 26.63 -30.65 8.05
C ASN A 531 26.83 -31.44 9.36
N HIS A 532 26.42 -30.89 10.50
CA HIS A 532 26.46 -31.58 11.78
C HIS A 532 25.54 -32.81 11.81
N PHE A 533 24.29 -32.66 11.34
CA PHE A 533 23.34 -33.76 11.20
C PHE A 533 23.94 -34.91 10.39
N LYS A 534 24.56 -34.63 9.23
CA LYS A 534 25.19 -35.65 8.39
C LYS A 534 26.26 -36.43 9.13
N THR A 535 27.08 -35.73 9.92
CA THR A 535 28.13 -36.35 10.74
C THR A 535 27.56 -37.30 11.79
N ILE A 536 26.54 -36.87 12.54
CA ILE A 536 25.95 -37.70 13.60
C ILE A 536 25.05 -38.81 13.06
N ALA A 537 24.38 -38.60 11.92
CA ALA A 537 23.48 -39.58 11.30
C ALA A 537 24.22 -40.80 10.74
N LEU A 538 25.48 -40.64 10.35
CA LEU A 538 26.33 -41.75 9.87
C LEU A 538 27.11 -42.43 11.00
N ASN A 539 27.12 -41.85 12.20
CA ASN A 539 27.86 -42.40 13.32
C ASN A 539 27.06 -43.52 14.03
N PRO A 540 27.61 -44.75 14.14
CA PRO A 540 26.92 -45.89 14.75
C PRO A 540 26.44 -45.64 16.19
N LYS A 541 27.12 -44.76 16.93
CA LYS A 541 26.76 -44.40 18.31
C LYS A 541 25.33 -43.87 18.43
N PHE A 542 24.82 -43.23 17.38
CA PHE A 542 23.51 -42.57 17.40
C PHE A 542 22.41 -43.35 16.66
N ASN A 543 22.63 -44.63 16.31
CA ASN A 543 21.64 -45.46 15.61
C ASN A 543 20.32 -45.63 16.36
N HIS A 544 20.30 -45.42 17.67
CA HIS A 544 19.10 -45.49 18.51
C HIS A 544 18.24 -44.21 18.48
N ILE A 545 18.77 -43.10 17.94
CA ILE A 545 18.07 -41.82 17.84
C ILE A 545 17.37 -41.73 16.49
N THR A 546 16.14 -41.22 16.49
CA THR A 546 15.39 -40.99 15.25
C THR A 546 16.04 -39.88 14.41
N ILE A 547 15.82 -39.89 13.08
CA ILE A 547 16.27 -38.81 12.18
C ILE A 547 15.83 -37.43 12.69
N LEU A 548 14.61 -37.35 13.23
CA LEU A 548 14.09 -36.09 13.76
C LEU A 548 14.78 -35.68 15.07
N GLY A 549 15.08 -36.64 15.95
CA GLY A 549 15.87 -36.39 17.16
C GLY A 549 17.26 -35.85 16.83
N LEU A 550 17.95 -36.46 15.86
CA LEU A 550 19.25 -35.97 15.38
C LEU A 550 19.18 -34.58 14.74
N ALA A 551 18.08 -34.26 14.06
CA ALA A 551 17.87 -32.91 13.54
C ALA A 551 17.75 -31.89 14.68
N TYR A 552 17.04 -32.22 15.76
CA TYR A 552 16.93 -31.36 16.93
C TYR A 552 18.27 -31.23 17.69
N ASP A 553 19.03 -32.31 17.83
CA ASP A 553 20.40 -32.26 18.38
C ASP A 553 21.34 -31.41 17.52
N SER A 554 21.04 -31.28 16.23
CA SER A 554 21.76 -30.40 15.30
C SER A 554 21.29 -28.95 15.34
N GLY A 555 20.39 -28.58 16.25
CA GLY A 555 19.90 -27.21 16.45
C GLY A 555 18.68 -26.82 15.62
N PHE A 556 18.04 -27.73 14.89
CA PHE A 556 16.76 -27.42 14.25
C PHE A 556 15.64 -27.33 15.30
N ASN A 557 14.72 -26.38 15.13
CA ASN A 557 13.55 -26.20 16.01
C ASN A 557 12.24 -26.75 15.41
N SER A 558 12.28 -27.26 14.18
CA SER A 558 11.09 -27.64 13.42
C SER A 558 11.41 -28.71 12.38
N LYS A 559 10.59 -29.78 12.36
CA LYS A 559 10.61 -30.80 11.29
C LYS A 559 10.43 -30.20 9.91
N SER A 560 9.55 -29.19 9.79
CA SER A 560 9.26 -28.52 8.50
C SER A 560 10.51 -27.82 8.00
N VAL A 561 11.14 -26.98 8.83
CA VAL A 561 12.36 -26.24 8.50
C VAL A 561 13.49 -27.21 8.14
N PHE A 562 13.71 -28.25 8.94
CA PHE A 562 14.72 -29.27 8.66
C PHE A 562 14.51 -29.92 7.29
N ASN A 563 13.31 -30.42 7.01
CA ASN A 563 13.04 -31.10 5.74
C ASN A 563 13.18 -30.16 4.54
N THR A 564 12.67 -28.92 4.64
CA THR A 564 12.74 -27.92 3.58
C THR A 564 14.18 -27.56 3.26
N TYR A 565 15.00 -27.23 4.27
CA TYR A 565 16.40 -26.86 4.07
C TYR A 565 17.26 -28.04 3.64
N PHE A 566 17.02 -29.25 4.19
CA PHE A 566 17.75 -30.44 3.78
C PHE A 566 17.50 -30.77 2.31
N LYS A 567 16.22 -30.76 1.88
CA LYS A 567 15.87 -30.99 0.47
C LYS A 567 16.42 -29.89 -0.45
N LYS A 568 16.42 -28.63 0.00
CA LYS A 568 17.03 -27.51 -0.75
C LYS A 568 18.53 -27.72 -0.97
N ASN A 569 19.25 -28.28 0.01
CA ASN A 569 20.70 -28.47 -0.05
C ASN A 569 21.10 -29.77 -0.79
N GLU A 570 20.39 -30.86 -0.55
CA GLU A 570 20.76 -32.20 -1.04
C GLU A 570 19.92 -32.70 -2.23
N GLY A 571 18.82 -32.02 -2.57
CA GLY A 571 17.88 -32.44 -3.61
C GLY A 571 16.96 -33.61 -3.23
N ILE A 572 17.22 -34.31 -2.12
CA ILE A 572 16.48 -35.49 -1.64
C ILE A 572 16.04 -35.34 -0.18
N THR A 573 15.14 -36.23 0.27
CA THR A 573 14.69 -36.21 1.68
C THR A 573 15.77 -36.73 2.64
N PRO A 574 15.78 -36.30 3.92
CA PRO A 574 16.73 -36.80 4.91
C PRO A 574 16.73 -38.33 5.03
N SER A 575 15.55 -38.96 5.01
CA SER A 575 15.43 -40.42 5.10
C SER A 575 16.05 -41.14 3.91
N GLN A 576 15.85 -40.61 2.68
CA GLN A 576 16.50 -41.15 1.49
C GLN A 576 18.02 -40.98 1.57
N TRP A 577 18.48 -39.81 1.99
CA TRP A 577 19.91 -39.52 2.14
C TRP A 577 20.59 -40.46 3.14
N VAL A 578 20.01 -40.65 4.33
CA VAL A 578 20.57 -41.56 5.34
C VAL A 578 20.61 -43.00 4.82
N LYS A 579 19.57 -43.45 4.11
CA LYS A 579 19.53 -44.81 3.53
C LYS A 579 20.65 -45.03 2.51
N ILE A 580 20.86 -44.07 1.60
CA ILE A 580 21.91 -44.15 0.57
C ILE A 580 23.31 -44.18 1.21
N ASN A 581 23.56 -43.28 2.16
CA ASN A 581 24.89 -43.10 2.72
C ASN A 581 25.25 -44.19 3.77
N LYS A 582 24.28 -44.75 4.51
CA LYS A 582 24.54 -45.91 5.38
C LYS A 582 24.80 -47.19 4.58
N ALA A 583 24.14 -47.37 3.44
CA ALA A 583 24.39 -48.50 2.54
C ALA A 583 25.77 -48.42 1.85
N SER A 584 26.41 -47.26 1.84
CA SER A 584 27.76 -47.05 1.28
C SER A 584 28.88 -47.21 2.32
N LEU A 585 28.52 -47.37 3.60
CA LEU A 585 29.44 -47.57 4.74
C LEU A 585 29.48 -49.03 5.23
N LEU A 586 28.57 -49.86 4.72
CA LEU A 586 28.51 -51.32 4.89
C LEU A 586 29.10 -51.96 3.63
#